data_AF-A0AA42MT67-F1
#
_entry.id   AF-A0AA42MT67-F1
#
_cell.length_a   1.000
_cell.length_b   1.000
_cell.length_c   1.000
_cell.angle_alpha   90.00
_cell.angle_beta   90.00
_cell.angle_gamma   90.00
#
_symmetry.space_group_name_H-M   'P 1'
#
loop_
_entity.id
_entity.type
_entity.pdbx_description
1 polymer ?
#
loop_
_entity_poly.entity_id
_entity_poly.type
_entity_poly.pdbx_seq_one_letter_code
_entity_poly.pdbx_strand_id
1 'polypeptide(L)'
;MLQIWMPEADGTWHWSIGERWQSAHTLEQLIQDIQAHHGEEATVFFPSRDVQIIQQNMPKAQYKQLGAEGVKYLLEEYVLSSIDQMKVLHHFQAPEQLTVLGISKHRLETLQHALSLIPVKLVSLLPDFLILPVPDAEQVILGCIEERLLFRANAWLGGSIDDLAVFLDYQAANQKYKICNLSASHMDSLNASVTQEQLESFHYEWVVLPRAKQHPWNLLPKVKEQHVSTGYWKACAAVLVALIVTQLTYDATRWYQNKKLAEQVAVQVVDQFKYWFGANYPVSEQTLRSQFEYQLNMNKQADAQALSLLSRVGPVLMQQQIVANQVVYEANSLNMQLKANSAEALQTLTQQLNQQGFQVELGNIQPTTGGAIGMVKIQ
;
A
#
# COMPACT_ATOMS: atom_id res chain seq x y z
N MET A 1 -14.44 -22.50 1.08
CA MET A 1 -13.26 -22.42 1.96
C MET A 1 -12.67 -23.80 2.03
N LEU A 2 -11.52 -24.00 1.40
CA LEU A 2 -10.89 -25.30 1.27
C LEU A 2 -10.53 -25.86 2.67
N GLN A 3 -10.84 -27.12 2.91
CA GLN A 3 -10.45 -27.84 4.12
C GLN A 3 -9.43 -28.89 3.73
N ILE A 4 -8.33 -28.97 4.44
CA ILE A 4 -7.28 -29.96 4.20
C ILE A 4 -7.03 -30.69 5.52
N TRP A 5 -6.94 -32.01 5.49
CA TRP A 5 -6.55 -32.83 6.62
C TRP A 5 -5.22 -33.50 6.30
N MET A 6 -4.22 -33.15 7.10
CA MET A 6 -2.85 -33.60 6.93
C MET A 6 -2.68 -35.04 7.43
N PRO A 7 -1.88 -35.87 6.73
CA PRO A 7 -1.54 -37.20 7.18
C PRO A 7 -0.59 -37.22 8.37
N GLU A 8 -0.57 -38.38 9.01
CA GLU A 8 0.56 -38.80 9.83
C GLU A 8 1.66 -39.34 8.91
N ALA A 9 2.84 -38.72 8.95
CA ALA A 9 3.99 -39.09 8.13
C ALA A 9 3.64 -39.21 6.62
N ASP A 10 3.93 -40.35 5.99
CA ASP A 10 3.71 -40.63 4.56
C ASP A 10 2.28 -41.14 4.25
N GLY A 11 1.31 -40.81 5.10
CA GLY A 11 -0.08 -41.22 4.93
C GLY A 11 -0.85 -40.45 3.85
N THR A 12 -2.13 -40.80 3.71
CA THR A 12 -3.06 -40.16 2.76
C THR A 12 -3.50 -38.78 3.24
N TRP A 13 -3.41 -37.79 2.35
CA TRP A 13 -3.99 -36.47 2.54
C TRP A 13 -5.49 -36.50 2.26
N HIS A 14 -6.27 -35.75 3.02
CA HIS A 14 -7.68 -35.57 2.69
C HIS A 14 -8.01 -34.10 2.46
N TRP A 15 -8.96 -33.82 1.60
CA TRP A 15 -9.42 -32.46 1.35
C TRP A 15 -10.93 -32.41 1.11
N SER A 16 -11.54 -31.26 1.37
CA SER A 16 -12.98 -31.07 1.20
C SER A 16 -13.34 -29.60 0.94
N ILE A 17 -14.43 -29.40 0.19
CA ILE A 17 -15.05 -28.08 -0.03
C ILE A 17 -16.28 -27.90 0.88
N GLY A 18 -16.57 -28.86 1.77
CA GLY A 18 -17.68 -28.79 2.72
C GLY A 18 -18.78 -29.84 2.50
N GLU A 19 -18.59 -30.79 1.59
CA GLU A 19 -19.55 -31.89 1.36
C GLU A 19 -19.01 -33.21 1.90
N ARG A 20 -17.97 -33.75 1.27
CA ARG A 20 -17.32 -35.01 1.64
C ARG A 20 -15.81 -34.88 1.61
N TRP A 21 -15.13 -35.74 2.34
CA TRP A 21 -13.68 -35.88 2.29
C TRP A 21 -13.29 -36.62 1.01
N GLN A 22 -12.30 -36.08 0.31
CA GLN A 22 -11.64 -36.69 -0.84
C GLN A 22 -10.22 -37.04 -0.44
N SER A 23 -9.68 -38.12 -1.00
CA SER A 23 -8.40 -38.69 -0.58
C SER A 23 -7.36 -38.53 -1.68
N ALA A 24 -6.18 -38.04 -1.31
CA ALA A 24 -5.01 -37.88 -2.17
C ALA A 24 -3.83 -38.62 -1.54
N HIS A 25 -3.26 -39.59 -2.26
CA HIS A 25 -2.23 -40.46 -1.71
C HIS A 25 -0.85 -39.80 -1.65
N THR A 26 -0.62 -38.73 -2.42
CA THR A 26 0.63 -37.96 -2.37
C THR A 26 0.36 -36.47 -2.32
N LEU A 27 1.38 -35.70 -1.92
CA LEU A 27 1.31 -34.24 -1.90
C LEU A 27 1.14 -33.66 -3.32
N GLU A 28 1.77 -34.26 -4.33
CA GLU A 28 1.65 -33.84 -5.73
C GLU A 28 0.23 -34.05 -6.24
N GLN A 29 -0.38 -35.19 -5.90
CA GLN A 29 -1.78 -35.47 -6.24
C GLN A 29 -2.70 -34.43 -5.58
N LEU A 30 -2.48 -34.13 -4.30
CA LEU A 30 -3.24 -33.10 -3.60
C LEU A 30 -3.12 -31.74 -4.30
N ILE A 31 -1.91 -31.33 -4.68
CA ILE A 31 -1.66 -30.05 -5.38
C ILE A 31 -2.39 -30.01 -6.73
N GLN A 32 -2.40 -31.12 -7.47
CA GLN A 32 -3.11 -31.22 -8.74
C GLN A 32 -4.63 -31.14 -8.54
N ASP A 33 -5.17 -31.83 -7.54
CA ASP A 33 -6.60 -31.88 -7.25
C ASP A 33 -7.14 -30.51 -6.79
N ILE A 34 -6.36 -29.78 -5.98
CA ILE A 34 -6.75 -28.45 -5.49
C ILE A 34 -6.35 -27.33 -6.43
N GLN A 35 -5.85 -27.63 -7.64
CA GLN A 35 -5.33 -26.61 -8.56
C GLN A 35 -6.38 -25.56 -8.93
N ALA A 36 -7.65 -25.95 -9.03
CA ALA A 36 -8.77 -25.04 -9.28
C ALA A 36 -9.00 -24.02 -8.14
N HIS A 37 -8.49 -24.31 -6.94
CA HIS A 37 -8.64 -23.51 -5.72
C HIS A 37 -7.35 -22.78 -5.34
N HIS A 38 -6.44 -22.57 -6.30
CA HIS A 38 -5.21 -21.81 -6.08
C HIS A 38 -5.49 -20.43 -5.46
N GLY A 39 -4.83 -20.14 -4.34
CA GLY A 39 -4.97 -18.86 -3.63
C GLY A 39 -6.25 -18.70 -2.80
N GLU A 40 -7.13 -19.71 -2.75
CA GLU A 40 -8.25 -19.72 -1.82
C GLU A 40 -7.79 -19.84 -0.36
N GLU A 41 -8.65 -19.37 0.54
CA GLU A 41 -8.46 -19.53 1.98
C GLU A 41 -8.67 -20.99 2.38
N ALA A 42 -7.65 -21.58 3.00
CA ALA A 42 -7.63 -22.96 3.44
C ALA A 42 -7.54 -23.07 4.97
N THR A 43 -8.35 -23.95 5.54
CA THR A 43 -8.24 -24.43 6.92
C THR A 43 -7.60 -25.81 6.90
N VAL A 44 -6.52 -25.97 7.66
CA VAL A 44 -5.80 -27.24 7.76
C VAL A 44 -6.04 -27.86 9.13
N PHE A 45 -6.36 -29.15 9.11
CA PHE A 45 -6.41 -30.02 10.27
C PHE A 45 -5.14 -30.87 10.34
N PHE A 46 -4.46 -30.87 11.48
CA PHE A 46 -3.29 -31.70 11.72
C PHE A 46 -3.60 -32.80 12.75
N PRO A 47 -2.85 -33.91 12.74
CA PRO A 47 -3.05 -35.00 13.69
C PRO A 47 -2.99 -34.54 15.15
N SER A 48 -4.07 -34.72 15.89
CA SER A 48 -4.13 -34.34 17.31
C SER A 48 -3.23 -35.20 18.22
N ARG A 49 -2.65 -36.28 17.70
CA ARG A 49 -1.60 -37.05 18.37
C ARG A 49 -0.37 -36.20 18.72
N ASP A 50 -0.10 -35.16 17.93
CA ASP A 50 1.06 -34.27 18.15
C ASP A 50 0.83 -33.22 19.25
N VAL A 51 -0.37 -33.14 19.85
CA VAL A 51 -0.71 -32.17 20.88
C VAL A 51 -1.00 -32.82 22.23
N GLN A 52 -0.59 -32.14 23.29
CA GLN A 52 -1.01 -32.42 24.65
C GLN A 52 -2.09 -31.41 25.06
N ILE A 53 -3.25 -31.87 25.51
CA ILE A 53 -4.34 -31.01 25.99
C ILE A 53 -4.68 -31.40 27.42
N ILE A 54 -4.74 -30.42 28.32
CA ILE A 54 -5.19 -30.62 29.70
C ILE A 54 -6.31 -29.64 30.04
N GLN A 55 -7.22 -30.06 30.92
CA GLN A 55 -8.25 -29.21 31.50
C GLN A 55 -8.08 -29.17 33.01
N GLN A 56 -8.07 -27.97 33.58
CA GLN A 56 -7.96 -27.76 35.01
C GLN A 56 -9.11 -26.87 35.49
N ASN A 57 -9.63 -27.19 36.68
CA ASN A 57 -10.56 -26.33 37.38
C ASN A 57 -9.75 -25.21 38.06
N MET A 58 -9.90 -23.97 37.60
CA MET A 58 -9.15 -22.81 38.08
C MET A 58 -10.05 -21.57 38.13
N PRO A 59 -10.15 -20.89 39.27
CA PRO A 59 -10.87 -19.63 39.37
C PRO A 59 -10.25 -18.53 38.52
N LYS A 60 -11.09 -17.62 37.99
CA LYS A 60 -10.64 -16.50 37.14
C LYS A 60 -9.60 -15.61 37.81
N ALA A 61 -9.66 -15.44 39.12
CA ALA A 61 -8.69 -14.66 39.89
C ALA A 61 -7.29 -15.30 39.83
N GLN A 62 -7.20 -16.61 40.04
CA GLN A 62 -5.95 -17.36 39.99
C GLN A 62 -5.37 -17.40 38.57
N TYR A 63 -6.20 -17.62 37.56
CA TYR A 63 -5.80 -17.56 36.15
C TYR A 63 -5.16 -16.20 35.79
N LYS A 64 -5.77 -15.10 36.25
CA LYS A 64 -5.20 -13.74 36.04
C LYS A 64 -3.89 -13.51 36.79
N GLN A 65 -3.72 -14.10 37.97
CA GLN A 65 -2.47 -14.00 38.74
C GLN A 65 -1.33 -14.77 38.08
N LEU A 66 -1.60 -15.96 37.52
CA LEU A 66 -0.61 -16.75 36.79
C LEU A 66 -0.11 -16.03 35.53
N GLY A 67 -1.00 -15.34 34.83
CA GLY A 67 -0.70 -14.73 33.54
C GLY A 67 -0.38 -15.75 32.45
N ALA A 68 -0.13 -15.27 31.23
CA ALA A 68 0.11 -16.14 30.08
C ALA A 68 1.40 -16.98 30.22
N GLU A 69 2.45 -16.40 30.81
CA GLU A 69 3.71 -17.10 31.05
C GLU A 69 3.61 -18.12 32.19
N GLY A 70 2.78 -17.90 33.21
CA GLY A 70 2.58 -18.88 34.27
C GLY A 70 1.80 -20.11 33.80
N VAL A 71 0.80 -19.90 32.92
CA VAL A 71 -0.05 -20.98 32.40
C VAL A 71 0.73 -22.04 31.63
N LYS A 72 1.85 -21.68 31.00
CA LYS A 72 2.69 -22.67 30.28
C LYS A 72 3.24 -23.74 31.23
N TYR A 73 3.59 -23.37 32.46
CA TYR A 73 4.16 -24.30 33.44
C TYR A 73 3.13 -25.33 33.95
N LEU A 74 1.83 -25.10 33.75
CA LEU A 74 0.80 -26.10 34.06
C LEU A 74 0.93 -27.36 33.19
N LEU A 75 1.56 -27.25 32.02
CA LEU A 75 1.82 -28.38 31.13
C LEU A 75 3.13 -29.10 31.43
N GLU A 76 4.02 -28.56 32.28
CA GLU A 76 5.39 -29.07 32.47
C GLU A 76 5.42 -30.53 32.90
N GLU A 77 4.50 -30.94 33.78
CA GLU A 77 4.38 -32.33 34.25
C GLU A 77 3.74 -33.29 33.23
N TYR A 78 3.13 -32.77 32.17
CA TYR A 78 2.36 -33.53 31.18
C TYR A 78 3.05 -33.61 29.82
N VAL A 79 4.25 -33.04 29.67
CA VAL A 79 5.00 -33.02 28.42
C VAL A 79 6.36 -33.71 28.60
N LEU A 80 6.81 -34.41 27.56
CA LEU A 80 8.10 -35.11 27.58
C LEU A 80 9.29 -34.18 27.28
N SER A 81 9.03 -33.05 26.62
CA SER A 81 10.04 -32.07 26.22
C SER A 81 10.05 -30.87 27.17
N SER A 82 11.15 -30.12 27.20
CA SER A 82 11.22 -28.87 27.97
C SER A 82 10.10 -27.91 27.56
N ILE A 83 9.45 -27.27 28.54
CA ILE A 83 8.34 -26.33 28.29
C ILE A 83 8.77 -25.15 27.41
N ASP A 84 10.05 -24.77 27.44
CA ASP A 84 10.60 -23.70 26.59
C ASP A 84 10.67 -24.10 25.12
N GLN A 85 10.65 -25.40 24.81
CA GLN A 85 10.57 -25.94 23.45
C GLN A 85 9.13 -26.20 23.00
N MET A 86 8.14 -25.90 23.84
CA MET A 86 6.73 -26.07 23.54
C MET A 86 6.11 -24.73 23.11
N LYS A 87 5.17 -24.81 22.17
CA LYS A 87 4.21 -23.75 21.88
C LYS A 87 2.95 -24.04 22.65
N VAL A 88 2.64 -23.19 23.64
CA VAL A 88 1.47 -23.33 24.49
C VAL A 88 0.40 -22.31 24.11
N LEU A 89 -0.83 -22.79 23.96
CA LEU A 89 -2.05 -22.00 23.84
C LEU A 89 -2.96 -22.30 25.03
N HIS A 90 -3.81 -21.35 25.41
CA HIS A 90 -4.75 -21.54 26.50
C HIS A 90 -6.09 -20.87 26.22
N HIS A 91 -7.15 -21.44 26.77
CA HIS A 91 -8.50 -20.91 26.70
C HIS A 91 -9.18 -21.03 28.07
N PHE A 92 -9.66 -19.90 28.59
CA PHE A 92 -10.41 -19.85 29.83
C PHE A 92 -11.91 -19.76 29.53
N GLN A 93 -12.67 -20.73 30.01
CA GLN A 93 -14.12 -20.78 29.93
C GLN A 93 -14.72 -20.52 31.31
N ALA A 94 -15.66 -19.56 31.39
CA ALA A 94 -16.43 -19.32 32.60
C ALA A 94 -17.38 -20.52 32.86
N PRO A 95 -17.57 -20.97 34.11
CA PRO A 95 -17.21 -20.28 35.37
C PRO A 95 -15.74 -20.45 35.82
N GLU A 96 -15.15 -21.64 35.74
CA GLU A 96 -13.82 -21.93 36.33
C GLU A 96 -13.00 -22.98 35.54
N GLN A 97 -13.11 -23.05 34.21
CA GLN A 97 -12.40 -24.08 33.44
C GLN A 97 -11.30 -23.48 32.57
N LEU A 98 -10.05 -23.88 32.82
CA LEU A 98 -8.89 -23.55 31.99
C LEU A 98 -8.53 -24.76 31.14
N THR A 99 -8.53 -24.62 29.82
CA THR A 99 -7.95 -25.61 28.91
C THR A 99 -6.60 -25.10 28.40
N VAL A 100 -5.59 -25.95 28.40
CA VAL A 100 -4.24 -25.64 27.92
C VAL A 100 -3.85 -26.68 26.88
N LEU A 101 -3.35 -26.21 25.73
CA LEU A 101 -2.87 -27.03 24.62
C LEU A 101 -1.39 -26.75 24.39
N GLY A 102 -0.58 -27.80 24.29
CA GLY A 102 0.84 -27.74 23.99
C GLY A 102 1.20 -28.56 22.75
N ILE A 103 2.05 -28.00 21.88
CA ILE A 103 2.70 -28.71 20.77
C ILE A 103 4.20 -28.41 20.79
N SER A 104 5.04 -29.36 20.37
CA SER A 104 6.46 -29.09 20.17
C SER A 104 6.67 -28.02 19.09
N LYS A 105 7.54 -27.03 19.36
CA LYS A 105 7.88 -25.99 18.37
C LYS A 105 8.47 -26.61 17.11
N HIS A 106 9.35 -27.59 17.26
CA HIS A 106 9.96 -28.30 16.13
C HIS A 106 8.89 -28.97 15.27
N ARG A 107 7.94 -29.67 15.90
CA ARG A 107 6.84 -30.31 15.18
C ARG A 107 5.97 -29.30 14.44
N LEU A 108 5.63 -28.19 15.10
CA LEU A 108 4.87 -27.10 14.48
C LEU A 108 5.60 -26.49 13.27
N GLU A 109 6.92 -26.28 13.36
CA GLU A 109 7.74 -25.80 12.24
C GLU A 109 7.72 -26.80 11.08
N THR A 110 7.87 -28.10 11.33
CA THR A 110 7.75 -29.14 10.31
C THR A 110 6.40 -29.11 9.60
N LEU A 111 5.30 -29.00 10.36
CA LEU A 111 3.95 -28.90 9.79
C LEU A 111 3.82 -27.64 8.92
N GLN A 112 4.30 -26.49 9.40
CA GLN A 112 4.26 -25.24 8.64
C GLN A 112 5.09 -25.30 7.35
N HIS A 113 6.26 -25.94 7.40
CA HIS A 113 7.08 -26.16 6.21
C HIS A 113 6.38 -27.05 5.19
N ALA A 114 5.79 -28.17 5.61
CA ALA A 114 5.02 -29.04 4.70
C ALA A 114 3.86 -28.28 4.04
N LEU A 115 3.14 -27.47 4.81
CA LEU A 115 2.01 -26.68 4.29
C LEU A 115 2.44 -25.53 3.38
N SER A 116 3.66 -25.01 3.54
CA SER A 116 4.19 -23.95 2.66
C SER A 116 4.42 -24.41 1.22
N LEU A 117 4.51 -25.72 0.99
CA LEU A 117 4.63 -26.32 -0.34
C LEU A 117 3.29 -26.33 -1.09
N ILE A 118 2.17 -26.21 -0.37
CA ILE A 118 0.82 -26.23 -0.93
C ILE A 118 0.45 -24.81 -1.36
N PRO A 119 -0.01 -24.59 -2.60
CA PRO A 119 -0.22 -23.24 -3.13
C PRO A 119 -1.59 -22.64 -2.73
N VAL A 120 -1.87 -22.66 -1.43
CA VAL A 120 -3.12 -22.17 -0.82
C VAL A 120 -2.83 -21.13 0.25
N LYS A 121 -3.81 -20.24 0.51
CA LYS A 121 -3.67 -19.23 1.57
C LYS A 121 -4.11 -19.85 2.90
N LEU A 122 -3.14 -20.29 3.69
CA LEU A 122 -3.39 -20.91 4.99
C LEU A 122 -3.98 -19.90 6.00
N VAL A 123 -5.20 -20.14 6.47
CA VAL A 123 -5.93 -19.25 7.39
C VAL A 123 -5.96 -19.77 8.82
N SER A 124 -6.00 -21.09 9.00
CA SER A 124 -6.01 -21.71 10.33
C SER A 124 -5.34 -23.09 10.30
N LEU A 125 -4.58 -23.39 11.34
CA LEU A 125 -3.99 -24.69 11.62
C LEU A 125 -4.58 -25.23 12.93
N LEU A 126 -5.42 -26.25 12.82
CA LEU A 126 -6.28 -26.74 13.90
C LEU A 126 -6.10 -28.25 14.13
N PRO A 127 -6.27 -28.76 15.37
CA PRO A 127 -6.26 -30.20 15.61
C PRO A 127 -7.43 -30.91 14.90
N ASP A 128 -7.19 -32.14 14.44
CA ASP A 128 -8.18 -32.95 13.69
C ASP A 128 -9.37 -33.45 14.51
N PHE A 129 -9.28 -33.56 15.85
CA PHE A 129 -10.45 -33.90 16.66
C PHE A 129 -11.61 -32.90 16.50
N LEU A 130 -11.31 -31.66 16.06
CA LEU A 130 -12.33 -30.65 15.77
C LEU A 130 -13.18 -31.00 14.54
N ILE A 131 -12.76 -31.99 13.76
CA ILE A 131 -13.53 -32.54 12.65
C ILE A 131 -14.84 -33.18 13.14
N LEU A 132 -14.83 -33.73 14.36
CA LEU A 132 -16.01 -34.31 15.00
C LEU A 132 -16.98 -33.20 15.45
N PRO A 133 -18.31 -33.45 15.47
CA PRO A 133 -19.28 -32.47 15.97
C PRO A 133 -19.06 -32.17 17.46
N VAL A 134 -19.57 -31.03 17.94
CA VAL A 134 -19.49 -30.69 19.37
C VAL A 134 -20.43 -31.63 20.15
N PRO A 135 -19.96 -32.34 21.19
CA PRO A 135 -20.80 -33.22 21.99
C PRO A 135 -21.72 -32.43 22.92
N ASP A 136 -22.82 -33.07 23.34
CA ASP A 136 -23.68 -32.59 24.42
C ASP A 136 -23.01 -32.78 25.79
N ALA A 137 -23.59 -32.20 26.85
CA ALA A 137 -23.06 -32.35 28.21
C ALA A 137 -22.99 -33.83 28.62
N GLU A 138 -21.86 -34.23 29.22
CA GLU A 138 -21.59 -35.60 29.68
C GLU A 138 -21.58 -36.67 28.57
N GLN A 139 -21.40 -36.24 27.32
CA GLN A 139 -21.29 -37.11 26.16
C GLN A 139 -19.89 -37.01 25.53
N VAL A 140 -19.35 -38.12 25.06
CA VAL A 140 -18.10 -38.18 24.27
C VAL A 140 -18.44 -38.71 22.89
N ILE A 141 -17.96 -38.04 21.85
CA ILE A 141 -18.09 -38.54 20.49
C ILE A 141 -16.85 -39.38 20.17
N LEU A 142 -17.07 -40.58 19.64
CA LEU A 142 -16.05 -41.48 19.11
C LEU A 142 -16.34 -41.70 17.63
N GLY A 143 -15.37 -41.45 16.77
CA GLY A 143 -15.55 -41.59 15.33
C GLY A 143 -14.33 -42.16 14.66
N CYS A 144 -14.50 -43.18 13.83
CA CYS A 144 -13.45 -43.65 12.93
C CYS A 144 -13.65 -42.99 11.56
N ILE A 145 -12.78 -42.05 11.20
CA ILE A 145 -12.85 -41.32 9.93
C ILE A 145 -11.56 -41.60 9.17
N GLU A 146 -11.65 -42.09 7.94
CA GLU A 146 -10.48 -42.39 7.08
C GLU A 146 -9.38 -43.18 7.84
N GLU A 147 -9.79 -44.26 8.50
CA GLU A 147 -8.94 -45.17 9.31
C GLU A 147 -8.38 -44.59 10.62
N ARG A 148 -8.73 -43.35 10.99
CA ARG A 148 -8.30 -42.73 12.25
C ARG A 148 -9.43 -42.70 13.25
N LEU A 149 -9.17 -43.25 14.44
CA LEU A 149 -10.10 -43.19 15.56
C LEU A 149 -9.89 -41.88 16.32
N LEU A 150 -10.86 -40.98 16.24
CA LEU A 150 -10.85 -39.70 16.91
C LEU A 150 -11.88 -39.70 18.04
N PHE A 151 -11.61 -38.92 19.07
CA PHE A 151 -12.58 -38.61 20.12
C PHE A 151 -12.71 -37.12 20.36
N ARG A 152 -13.92 -36.72 20.78
CA ARG A 152 -14.19 -35.36 21.23
C ARG A 152 -15.05 -35.41 22.49
N ALA A 153 -14.48 -34.98 23.61
CA ALA A 153 -15.13 -34.98 24.92
C ALA A 153 -15.89 -33.68 25.20
N ASN A 154 -15.41 -32.55 24.68
CA ASN A 154 -16.13 -31.29 24.73
C ASN A 154 -15.70 -30.34 23.59
N ALA A 155 -16.11 -29.08 23.64
CA ALA A 155 -15.75 -28.09 22.64
C ALA A 155 -14.23 -27.91 22.47
N TRP A 156 -13.45 -28.12 23.55
CA TRP A 156 -12.03 -27.78 23.65
C TRP A 156 -11.09 -28.97 23.85
N LEU A 157 -11.63 -30.14 24.22
CA LEU A 157 -10.90 -31.36 24.55
C LEU A 157 -11.29 -32.48 23.59
N GLY A 158 -10.27 -33.10 23.00
CA GLY A 158 -10.37 -34.25 22.13
C GLY A 158 -8.99 -34.70 21.70
N GLY A 159 -8.92 -35.72 20.87
CA GLY A 159 -7.67 -36.28 20.40
C GLY A 159 -7.87 -37.47 19.45
N SER A 160 -6.75 -38.10 19.10
CA SER A 160 -6.70 -39.38 18.39
C SER A 160 -6.47 -40.52 19.38
N ILE A 161 -7.04 -41.69 19.12
CA ILE A 161 -6.94 -42.90 19.95
C ILE A 161 -6.26 -44.01 19.17
N ASP A 162 -5.22 -44.58 19.75
CA ASP A 162 -4.52 -45.75 19.17
C ASP A 162 -5.16 -47.06 19.64
N ASP A 163 -5.44 -47.15 20.95
CA ASP A 163 -6.09 -48.29 21.58
C ASP A 163 -7.35 -47.86 22.33
N LEU A 164 -8.51 -48.26 21.80
CA LEU A 164 -9.81 -47.93 22.38
C LEU A 164 -10.03 -48.61 23.73
N ALA A 165 -9.55 -49.83 23.94
CA ALA A 165 -9.77 -50.54 25.19
C ALA A 165 -9.07 -49.82 26.34
N VAL A 166 -7.79 -49.48 26.15
CA VAL A 166 -7.00 -48.71 27.13
C VAL A 166 -7.64 -47.35 27.37
N PHE A 167 -8.10 -46.66 26.33
CA PHE A 167 -8.77 -45.37 26.48
C PHE A 167 -10.01 -45.49 27.38
N LEU A 168 -10.85 -46.51 27.19
CA LEU A 168 -12.08 -46.72 27.96
C LEU A 168 -11.80 -47.02 29.44
N ASP A 169 -10.70 -47.70 29.77
CA ASP A 169 -10.31 -48.01 31.15
C ASP A 169 -10.07 -46.76 32.01
N TYR A 170 -9.70 -45.64 31.39
CA TYR A 170 -9.46 -44.35 32.07
C TYR A 170 -10.67 -43.41 32.04
N GLN A 171 -11.81 -43.84 31.48
CA GLN A 171 -13.02 -43.01 31.41
C GLN A 171 -13.92 -43.12 32.64
N ALA A 172 -14.76 -42.12 32.84
CA ALA A 172 -15.77 -42.13 33.90
C ALA A 172 -16.84 -43.20 33.64
N ALA A 173 -17.24 -43.93 34.68
CA ALA A 173 -18.15 -45.08 34.58
C ALA A 173 -19.56 -44.77 34.00
N ASN A 174 -20.00 -43.51 34.03
CA ASN A 174 -21.33 -43.10 33.58
C ASN A 174 -21.31 -42.23 32.31
N GLN A 175 -20.21 -42.22 31.56
CA GLN A 175 -20.10 -41.43 30.34
C GLN A 175 -20.99 -41.99 29.23
N LYS A 176 -21.71 -41.12 28.51
CA LYS A 176 -22.44 -41.49 27.29
C LYS A 176 -21.54 -41.34 26.07
N TYR A 177 -21.66 -42.24 25.10
CA TYR A 177 -20.88 -42.20 23.87
C TYR A 177 -21.75 -42.06 22.63
N LYS A 178 -21.39 -41.11 21.76
CA LYS A 178 -21.92 -41.00 20.40
C LYS A 178 -20.93 -41.61 19.43
N ILE A 179 -21.31 -42.66 18.72
CA ILE A 179 -20.41 -43.43 17.86
C ILE A 179 -20.71 -43.23 16.37
N CYS A 180 -19.66 -43.13 15.56
CA CYS A 180 -19.77 -43.20 14.10
C CYS A 180 -18.66 -44.04 13.45
N ASN A 181 -19.03 -44.80 12.43
CA ASN A 181 -18.12 -45.54 11.53
C ASN A 181 -17.09 -46.47 12.22
N LEU A 182 -17.36 -46.93 13.45
CA LEU A 182 -16.47 -47.84 14.17
C LEU A 182 -16.35 -49.21 13.47
N SER A 183 -15.15 -49.79 13.50
CA SER A 183 -14.91 -51.16 13.03
C SER A 183 -15.51 -52.18 14.01
N ALA A 184 -15.64 -53.43 13.56
CA ALA A 184 -16.11 -54.52 14.41
C ALA A 184 -15.23 -54.68 15.68
N SER A 185 -13.91 -54.59 15.55
CA SER A 185 -13.00 -54.67 16.69
C SER A 185 -13.19 -53.53 17.69
N HIS A 186 -13.42 -52.30 17.23
CA HIS A 186 -13.71 -51.17 18.11
C HIS A 186 -15.06 -51.35 18.82
N MET A 187 -16.07 -51.89 18.13
CA MET A 187 -17.36 -52.19 18.75
C MET A 187 -17.25 -53.26 19.83
N ASP A 188 -16.43 -54.29 19.62
CA ASP A 188 -16.20 -55.34 20.63
C ASP A 188 -15.57 -54.76 21.91
N SER A 189 -14.55 -53.92 21.78
CA SER A 189 -13.93 -53.22 22.91
C SER A 189 -14.92 -52.30 23.62
N LEU A 190 -15.76 -51.59 22.88
CA LEU A 190 -16.74 -50.67 23.46
C LEU A 190 -17.85 -51.41 24.22
N ASN A 191 -18.36 -52.50 23.66
CA ASN A 191 -19.40 -53.34 24.28
C ASN A 191 -18.88 -54.07 25.54
N ALA A 192 -17.57 -54.27 25.67
CA ALA A 192 -16.97 -54.87 26.85
C ALA A 192 -16.97 -53.91 28.07
N SER A 193 -16.86 -52.60 27.82
CA SER A 193 -16.71 -51.59 28.89
C SER A 193 -17.94 -50.71 29.10
N VAL A 194 -18.85 -50.63 28.12
CA VAL A 194 -19.99 -49.69 28.11
C VAL A 194 -21.31 -50.44 27.90
N THR A 195 -22.37 -50.01 28.58
CA THR A 195 -23.71 -50.57 28.41
C THR A 195 -24.43 -50.00 27.18
N GLN A 196 -25.34 -50.76 26.57
CA GLN A 196 -26.08 -50.32 25.37
C GLN A 196 -26.89 -49.03 25.59
N GLU A 197 -27.35 -48.76 26.81
CA GLU A 197 -28.10 -47.53 27.14
C GLU A 197 -27.23 -46.26 27.12
N GLN A 198 -25.91 -46.41 27.19
CA GLN A 198 -24.94 -45.32 27.13
C GLN A 198 -24.45 -45.06 25.70
N LEU A 199 -24.87 -45.87 24.71
CA LEU A 199 -24.41 -45.80 23.32
C LEU A 199 -25.48 -45.21 22.41
N GLU A 200 -25.10 -44.21 21.64
CA GLU A 200 -25.93 -43.59 20.61
C GLU A 200 -25.17 -43.60 19.28
N SER A 201 -25.74 -44.22 18.24
CA SER A 201 -25.14 -44.19 16.91
C SER A 201 -25.62 -42.97 16.12
N PHE A 202 -24.72 -42.30 15.40
CA PHE A 202 -25.09 -41.19 14.53
C PHE A 202 -24.43 -41.30 13.15
N HIS A 203 -25.07 -40.71 12.14
CA HIS A 203 -24.46 -40.57 10.82
C HIS A 203 -23.53 -39.36 10.81
N TYR A 204 -22.27 -39.58 10.45
CA TYR A 204 -21.30 -38.51 10.38
C TYR A 204 -21.55 -37.66 9.13
N GLU A 205 -21.90 -36.40 9.36
CA GLU A 205 -21.96 -35.35 8.35
C GLU A 205 -20.89 -34.30 8.67
N TRP A 206 -20.06 -33.97 7.68
CA TRP A 206 -19.04 -32.95 7.86
C TRP A 206 -19.69 -31.57 7.95
N VAL A 207 -19.45 -30.86 9.06
CA VAL A 207 -19.92 -29.49 9.25
C VAL A 207 -18.72 -28.57 9.35
N VAL A 208 -18.63 -27.61 8.41
CA VAL A 208 -17.56 -26.62 8.39
C VAL A 208 -17.54 -25.84 9.71
N LEU A 209 -16.37 -25.81 10.37
CA LEU A 209 -16.20 -25.09 11.63
C LEU A 209 -16.47 -23.58 11.47
N PRO A 210 -17.42 -23.01 12.23
CA PRO A 210 -17.63 -21.58 12.21
C PRO A 210 -16.41 -20.86 12.81
N ARG A 211 -15.91 -19.83 12.10
CA ARG A 211 -14.80 -18.96 12.55
C ARG A 211 -13.46 -19.68 12.84
N ALA A 212 -13.08 -20.65 12.00
CA ALA A 212 -11.80 -21.36 12.10
C ALA A 212 -10.57 -20.43 12.29
N LYS A 213 -10.54 -19.26 11.63
CA LYS A 213 -9.46 -18.25 11.77
C LYS A 213 -9.26 -17.73 13.20
N GLN A 214 -10.35 -17.54 13.94
CA GLN A 214 -10.34 -16.96 15.29
C GLN A 214 -10.35 -18.03 16.40
N HIS A 215 -10.29 -19.30 16.02
CA HIS A 215 -10.36 -20.39 16.98
C HIS A 215 -9.19 -20.32 17.97
N PRO A 216 -9.42 -20.52 19.29
CA PRO A 216 -8.37 -20.50 20.31
C PRO A 216 -7.21 -21.45 20.04
N TRP A 217 -7.47 -22.58 19.39
CA TRP A 217 -6.48 -23.59 19.00
C TRP A 217 -5.80 -23.35 17.66
N ASN A 218 -5.99 -22.19 17.03
CA ASN A 218 -5.25 -21.86 15.81
C ASN A 218 -3.76 -21.68 16.15
N LEU A 219 -2.93 -22.61 15.70
CA LEU A 219 -1.48 -22.63 15.95
C LEU A 219 -0.69 -21.73 15.01
N LEU A 220 -1.32 -21.17 13.98
CA LEU A 220 -0.64 -20.20 13.14
C LEU A 220 -0.24 -18.98 13.97
N PRO A 221 0.94 -18.39 13.69
CA PRO A 221 1.26 -17.10 14.26
C PRO A 221 0.11 -16.18 13.88
N LYS A 222 -0.61 -15.64 14.87
CA LYS A 222 -1.48 -14.50 14.62
C LYS A 222 -0.58 -13.50 13.95
N VAL A 223 -0.76 -13.29 12.64
CA VAL A 223 -0.13 -12.19 11.93
C VAL A 223 -0.66 -10.99 12.68
N LYS A 224 0.12 -10.53 13.66
CA LYS A 224 0.06 -9.15 14.09
C LYS A 224 0.31 -8.48 12.77
N GLU A 225 -0.73 -7.93 12.16
CA GLU A 225 -0.57 -6.72 11.40
C GLU A 225 0.10 -5.79 12.40
N GLN A 226 1.43 -5.88 12.43
CA GLN A 226 2.27 -4.83 12.90
C GLN A 226 2.03 -3.73 11.87
N HIS A 227 0.89 -3.07 11.99
CA HIS A 227 0.89 -1.63 12.03
C HIS A 227 1.88 -1.26 13.14
N VAL A 228 3.17 -1.40 12.84
CA VAL A 228 4.16 -0.51 13.38
C VAL A 228 3.69 0.82 12.79
N SER A 229 2.81 1.50 13.54
CA SER A 229 2.66 2.93 13.46
C SER A 229 4.01 3.50 13.88
N THR A 230 5.01 3.28 13.04
CA THR A 230 6.29 3.93 13.14
C THR A 230 5.95 5.41 13.05
N GLY A 231 6.43 6.19 14.01
CA GLY A 231 6.21 7.64 14.05
C GLY A 231 6.68 8.40 12.80
N TYR A 232 7.26 7.70 11.81
CA TYR A 232 7.65 8.24 10.51
C TYR A 232 6.51 8.89 9.74
N TRP A 233 5.25 8.44 9.88
CA TRP A 233 4.12 9.16 9.28
C TRP A 233 4.03 10.62 9.77
N LYS A 234 4.26 10.84 11.07
CA LYS A 234 4.26 12.20 11.63
C LYS A 234 5.43 13.03 11.10
N ALA A 235 6.59 12.40 10.89
CA ALA A 235 7.75 13.06 10.27
C ALA A 235 7.51 13.40 8.80
N CYS A 236 6.95 12.47 8.01
CA CYS A 236 6.58 12.70 6.61
C CYS A 236 5.52 13.81 6.48
N ALA A 237 4.52 13.83 7.36
CA ALA A 237 3.52 14.89 7.40
C ALA A 237 4.14 16.25 7.75
N ALA A 238 5.05 16.31 8.73
CA ALA A 238 5.74 17.54 9.10
C ALA A 238 6.61 18.10 7.97
N VAL A 239 7.34 17.24 7.25
CA VAL A 239 8.15 17.63 6.08
C VAL A 239 7.26 18.16 4.96
N LEU A 240 6.12 17.50 4.70
CA LEU A 240 5.19 17.92 3.67
C LEU A 240 4.56 19.28 3.99
N VAL A 241 4.18 19.52 5.24
CA VAL A 241 3.69 20.84 5.69
C VAL A 241 4.77 21.91 5.55
N ALA A 242 6.02 21.60 5.94
CA ALA A 242 7.12 22.54 5.79
C ALA A 242 7.34 22.93 4.32
N LEU A 243 7.32 21.95 3.40
CA LEU A 243 7.44 22.20 1.96
C LEU A 243 6.29 23.07 1.43
N ILE A 244 5.04 22.80 1.82
CA ILE A 244 3.88 23.61 1.41
C ILE A 244 4.03 25.06 1.90
N VAL A 245 4.43 25.26 3.16
CA VAL A 245 4.63 26.60 3.72
C VAL A 245 5.75 27.32 2.98
N THR A 246 6.89 26.67 2.74
CA THR A 246 7.99 27.27 1.96
C THR A 246 7.54 27.67 0.57
N GLN A 247 6.78 26.81 -0.13
CA GLN A 247 6.31 27.09 -1.49
C GLN A 247 5.29 28.23 -1.54
N LEU A 248 4.31 28.26 -0.62
CA LEU A 248 3.36 29.36 -0.49
C LEU A 248 4.06 30.69 -0.18
N THR A 249 5.06 30.67 0.70
CA THR A 249 5.82 31.89 1.06
C THR A 249 6.61 32.41 -0.14
N TYR A 250 7.23 31.51 -0.91
CA TYR A 250 7.94 31.85 -2.14
C TYR A 250 6.99 32.46 -3.19
N ASP A 251 5.86 31.81 -3.45
CA ASP A 251 4.88 32.26 -4.44
C ASP A 251 4.26 33.61 -4.04
N ALA A 252 3.92 33.81 -2.75
CA ALA A 252 3.40 35.07 -2.25
C ALA A 252 4.42 36.21 -2.43
N THR A 253 5.69 35.95 -2.13
CA THR A 253 6.77 36.94 -2.27
C THR A 253 6.96 37.32 -3.74
N ARG A 254 6.98 36.32 -4.63
CA ARG A 254 7.12 36.52 -6.07
C ARG A 254 5.93 37.30 -6.65
N TRP A 255 4.71 36.95 -6.24
CA TRP A 255 3.51 37.66 -6.66
C TRP A 255 3.55 39.13 -6.23
N TYR A 256 3.96 39.41 -4.99
CA TYR A 256 4.07 40.78 -4.50
C TYR A 256 5.12 41.60 -5.26
N GLN A 257 6.30 41.03 -5.51
CA GLN A 257 7.34 41.70 -6.29
C GLN A 257 6.91 41.95 -7.73
N ASN A 258 6.29 40.95 -8.38
CA ASN A 258 5.80 41.09 -9.75
C ASN A 258 4.67 42.13 -9.85
N LYS A 259 3.77 42.17 -8.86
CA LYS A 259 2.70 43.18 -8.81
C LYS A 259 3.27 44.59 -8.66
N LYS A 260 4.25 44.78 -7.78
CA LYS A 260 4.93 46.06 -7.59
C LYS A 260 5.68 46.52 -8.85
N LEU A 261 6.35 45.59 -9.53
CA LEU A 261 7.01 45.85 -10.81
C LEU A 261 6.00 46.21 -11.91
N ALA A 262 4.88 45.49 -12.00
CA ALA A 262 3.82 45.78 -12.96
C ALA A 262 3.22 47.18 -12.73
N GLU A 263 2.90 47.54 -11.49
CA GLU A 263 2.40 48.87 -11.15
C GLU A 263 3.41 49.98 -11.51
N GLN A 264 4.71 49.77 -11.26
CA GLN A 264 5.74 50.76 -11.62
C GLN A 264 5.90 50.93 -13.13
N VAL A 265 5.91 49.82 -13.88
CA VAL A 265 5.99 49.85 -15.35
C VAL A 265 4.73 50.47 -15.95
N ALA A 266 3.55 50.20 -15.38
CA ALA A 266 2.30 50.79 -15.82
C ALA A 266 2.33 52.32 -15.74
N VAL A 267 2.79 52.87 -14.61
CA VAL A 267 2.93 54.33 -14.46
C VAL A 267 3.93 54.89 -15.47
N GLN A 268 5.11 54.27 -15.63
CA GLN A 268 6.12 54.73 -16.59
C GLN A 268 5.62 54.69 -18.04
N VAL A 269 4.88 53.65 -18.42
CA VAL A 269 4.31 53.50 -19.77
C VAL A 269 3.21 54.54 -20.02
N VAL A 270 2.37 54.83 -19.01
CA VAL A 270 1.35 55.90 -19.11
C VAL A 270 2.01 57.27 -19.25
N ASP A 271 3.07 57.55 -18.50
CA ASP A 271 3.80 58.82 -18.58
C ASP A 271 4.53 58.97 -19.91
N GLN A 272 5.16 57.90 -20.40
CA GLN A 272 5.81 57.88 -21.72
C GLN A 272 4.78 58.08 -22.85
N PHE A 273 3.61 57.47 -22.73
CA PHE A 273 2.51 57.65 -23.69
C PHE A 273 2.01 59.10 -23.70
N LYS A 274 1.80 59.71 -22.52
CA LYS A 274 1.41 61.12 -22.39
C LYS A 274 2.47 62.07 -22.94
N TYR A 275 3.75 61.72 -22.78
CA TYR A 275 4.86 62.47 -23.35
C TYR A 275 4.86 62.41 -24.89
N TRP A 276 4.58 61.26 -25.49
CA TRP A 276 4.55 61.10 -26.95
C TRP A 276 3.30 61.64 -27.64
N PHE A 277 2.13 61.58 -27.00
CA PHE A 277 0.84 61.90 -27.62
C PHE A 277 0.06 63.06 -26.98
N GLY A 278 0.59 63.69 -25.93
CA GLY A 278 0.02 64.85 -25.25
C GLY A 278 -0.85 64.51 -24.03
N ALA A 279 -0.92 65.44 -23.07
CA ALA A 279 -1.46 65.22 -21.71
C ALA A 279 -2.99 65.11 -21.59
N ASN A 280 -3.75 65.27 -22.68
CA ASN A 280 -5.22 65.40 -22.64
C ASN A 280 -5.99 64.07 -22.80
N TYR A 281 -5.32 62.92 -22.68
CA TYR A 281 -5.97 61.61 -22.87
C TYR A 281 -6.22 60.89 -21.53
N PRO A 282 -7.45 60.40 -21.26
CA PRO A 282 -7.74 59.51 -20.15
C PRO A 282 -7.28 58.10 -20.53
N VAL A 283 -6.07 57.74 -20.11
CA VAL A 283 -5.45 56.43 -20.41
C VAL A 283 -5.43 55.57 -19.15
N SER A 284 -5.91 54.33 -19.26
CA SER A 284 -5.78 53.29 -18.23
C SER A 284 -4.95 52.12 -18.74
N GLU A 285 -4.32 51.36 -17.84
CA GLU A 285 -3.40 50.25 -18.15
C GLU A 285 -3.99 49.22 -19.13
N GLN A 286 -5.30 48.98 -19.05
CA GLN A 286 -6.03 48.04 -19.92
C GLN A 286 -6.32 48.60 -21.32
N THR A 287 -6.46 49.91 -21.46
CA THR A 287 -6.83 50.57 -22.72
C THR A 287 -5.61 51.08 -23.51
N LEU A 288 -4.45 51.10 -22.87
CA LEU A 288 -3.19 51.63 -23.40
C LEU A 288 -2.78 50.97 -24.72
N ARG A 289 -2.90 49.64 -24.82
CA ARG A 289 -2.59 48.92 -26.07
C ARG A 289 -3.51 49.32 -27.21
N SER A 290 -4.83 49.35 -26.96
CA SER A 290 -5.81 49.72 -27.98
C SER A 290 -5.70 51.18 -28.41
N GLN A 291 -5.34 52.08 -27.50
CA GLN A 291 -5.16 53.50 -27.79
C GLN A 291 -3.85 53.76 -28.55
N PHE A 292 -2.77 53.04 -28.22
CA PHE A 292 -1.52 53.08 -28.99
C PHE A 292 -1.71 52.53 -30.40
N GLU A 293 -2.40 51.40 -30.55
CA GLU A 293 -2.76 50.84 -31.86
C GLU A 293 -3.66 51.82 -32.66
N TYR A 294 -4.63 52.47 -32.00
CA TYR A 294 -5.49 53.47 -32.63
C TYR A 294 -4.70 54.70 -33.10
N GLN A 295 -3.79 55.23 -32.28
CA GLN A 295 -2.95 56.38 -32.63
C GLN A 295 -1.95 56.04 -33.75
N LEU A 296 -1.34 54.86 -33.70
CA LEU A 296 -0.51 54.35 -34.80
C LEU A 296 -1.33 54.22 -36.08
N ASN A 297 -2.57 53.74 -36.00
CA ASN A 297 -3.47 53.63 -37.15
C ASN A 297 -3.97 54.99 -37.66
N MET A 298 -4.16 56.00 -36.80
CA MET A 298 -4.44 57.38 -37.25
C MET A 298 -3.22 57.99 -37.95
N ASN A 299 -2.00 57.72 -37.45
CA ASN A 299 -0.75 58.16 -38.09
C ASN A 299 -0.40 57.37 -39.36
N LYS A 300 -1.10 56.28 -39.72
CA LYS A 300 -0.91 55.59 -41.02
C LYS A 300 -1.21 56.48 -42.22
N GLN A 301 -1.97 57.56 -42.05
CA GLN A 301 -2.16 58.57 -43.10
C GLN A 301 -1.00 59.56 -43.23
N ALA A 302 -0.05 59.60 -42.27
CA ALA A 302 1.03 60.58 -42.24
C ALA A 302 2.34 60.10 -42.90
N ASP A 303 2.72 58.82 -42.80
CA ASP A 303 3.80 58.28 -43.65
C ASP A 303 3.94 56.74 -43.58
N ALA A 304 3.36 56.02 -44.55
CA ALA A 304 3.50 54.57 -44.66
C ALA A 304 4.94 54.13 -45.03
N GLN A 305 5.75 55.02 -45.61
CA GLN A 305 7.12 54.71 -46.01
C GLN A 305 8.05 54.65 -44.79
N ALA A 306 7.94 55.59 -43.85
CA ALA A 306 8.74 55.60 -42.62
C ALA A 306 8.55 54.34 -41.75
N LEU A 307 7.31 53.87 -41.59
CA LEU A 307 6.98 52.66 -40.83
C LEU A 307 7.49 51.39 -41.53
N SER A 308 7.45 51.34 -42.87
CA SER A 308 8.01 50.23 -43.63
C SER A 308 9.53 50.13 -43.48
N LEU A 309 10.24 51.26 -43.52
CA LEU A 309 11.69 51.33 -43.29
C LEU A 309 12.06 50.91 -41.87
N LEU A 310 11.35 51.42 -40.86
CA LEU A 310 11.58 51.04 -39.45
C LEU A 310 11.32 49.55 -39.19
N SER A 311 10.27 48.98 -39.78
CA SER A 311 9.96 47.55 -39.63
C SER A 311 11.04 46.63 -40.21
N ARG A 312 11.79 47.12 -41.21
CA ARG A 312 12.83 46.36 -41.91
C ARG A 312 14.22 46.58 -41.29
N VAL A 313 14.46 47.75 -40.71
CA VAL A 313 15.72 48.08 -40.00
C VAL A 313 15.71 47.59 -38.55
N GLY A 314 14.54 47.51 -37.91
CA GLY A 314 14.37 47.09 -36.50
C GLY A 314 14.97 45.72 -36.15
N PRO A 315 14.74 44.65 -36.94
CA PRO A 315 15.34 43.34 -36.67
C PRO A 315 16.87 43.34 -36.70
N VAL A 316 17.47 44.14 -37.59
CA VAL A 316 18.93 44.26 -37.74
C VAL A 316 19.54 45.00 -36.53
N LEU A 317 18.85 46.02 -36.02
CA LEU A 317 19.24 46.72 -34.79
C LEU A 317 19.17 45.80 -33.56
N MET A 318 18.11 45.00 -33.43
CA MET A 318 17.96 44.04 -32.32
C MET A 318 19.03 42.94 -32.37
N GLN A 319 19.38 42.44 -33.55
CA GLN A 319 20.40 41.39 -33.72
C GLN A 319 21.79 41.86 -33.25
N GLN A 320 22.14 43.13 -33.48
CA GLN A 320 23.43 43.70 -33.09
C GLN A 320 23.40 44.38 -31.70
N GLN A 321 22.29 44.26 -30.96
CA GLN A 321 22.06 44.95 -29.68
C GLN A 321 22.30 46.47 -29.72
N ILE A 322 21.98 47.10 -30.85
CA ILE A 322 22.17 48.54 -31.06
C ILE A 322 20.89 49.26 -30.65
N VAL A 323 21.01 50.24 -29.74
CA VAL A 323 19.88 51.02 -29.24
C VAL A 323 19.80 52.35 -29.99
N ALA A 324 18.65 52.66 -30.58
CA ALA A 324 18.40 53.96 -31.19
C ALA A 324 18.00 54.98 -30.12
N ASN A 325 18.80 56.03 -29.95
CA ASN A 325 18.52 57.11 -29.00
C ASN A 325 17.56 58.15 -29.60
N GLN A 326 17.65 58.39 -30.90
CA GLN A 326 16.80 59.33 -31.61
C GLN A 326 16.55 58.82 -33.04
N VAL A 327 15.31 58.93 -33.50
CA VAL A 327 14.90 58.60 -34.87
C VAL A 327 14.14 59.80 -35.42
N VAL A 328 14.62 60.35 -36.53
CA VAL A 328 13.98 61.45 -37.25
C VAL A 328 13.82 61.03 -38.70
N TYR A 329 12.59 61.05 -39.19
CA TYR A 329 12.30 60.80 -40.60
C TYR A 329 12.06 62.13 -41.31
N GLU A 330 12.92 62.47 -42.26
CA GLU A 330 12.86 63.73 -42.99
C GLU A 330 13.31 63.52 -44.44
N ALA A 331 12.59 64.10 -45.40
CA ALA A 331 12.90 64.06 -46.83
C ALA A 331 13.17 62.64 -47.38
N ASN A 332 12.31 61.66 -47.06
CA ASN A 332 12.43 60.26 -47.49
C ASN A 332 13.76 59.60 -47.04
N SER A 333 14.31 60.05 -45.91
CA SER A 333 15.50 59.49 -45.29
C SER A 333 15.30 59.33 -43.78
N LEU A 334 15.74 58.19 -43.25
CA LEU A 334 15.68 57.88 -41.83
C LEU A 334 17.02 58.25 -41.19
N ASN A 335 17.03 59.33 -40.41
CA ASN A 335 18.19 59.78 -39.64
C ASN A 335 18.09 59.22 -38.23
N MET A 336 19.04 58.40 -37.83
CA MET A 336 19.06 57.77 -36.51
C MET A 336 20.36 58.07 -35.79
N GLN A 337 20.25 58.36 -34.50
CA GLN A 337 21.38 58.34 -33.58
C GLN A 337 21.43 56.97 -32.91
N LEU A 338 22.43 56.17 -33.26
CA LEU A 338 22.58 54.80 -32.80
C LEU A 338 23.68 54.70 -31.75
N LYS A 339 23.38 54.06 -30.61
CA LYS A 339 24.35 53.70 -29.59
C LYS A 339 24.67 52.21 -29.70
N ALA A 340 25.94 51.91 -29.98
CA ALA A 340 26.45 50.56 -30.12
C ALA A 340 27.57 50.28 -29.12
N ASN A 341 27.84 49.00 -28.87
CA ASN A 341 28.90 48.56 -27.95
C ASN A 341 30.32 48.87 -28.48
N SER A 342 30.49 49.03 -29.79
CA SER A 342 31.74 49.40 -30.43
C SER A 342 31.50 50.16 -31.75
N ALA A 343 32.52 50.88 -32.24
CA ALA A 343 32.47 51.52 -33.56
C ALA A 343 32.39 50.49 -34.71
N GLU A 344 32.97 49.31 -34.52
CA GLU A 344 32.96 48.19 -35.47
C GLU A 344 31.54 47.62 -35.64
N ALA A 345 30.73 47.61 -34.58
CA ALA A 345 29.33 47.18 -34.65
C ALA A 345 28.49 48.12 -35.53
N LEU A 346 28.76 49.44 -35.50
CA LEU A 346 28.10 50.40 -36.38
C LEU A 346 28.50 50.22 -37.85
N GLN A 347 29.77 49.90 -38.13
CA GLN A 347 30.24 49.60 -39.49
C GLN A 347 29.69 48.28 -40.03
N THR A 348 29.56 47.27 -39.17
CA THR A 348 28.96 45.98 -39.54
C THR A 348 27.47 46.15 -39.85
N LEU A 349 26.77 46.96 -39.06
CA LEU A 349 25.37 47.32 -39.30
C LEU A 349 25.19 48.03 -40.65
N THR A 350 26.04 49.01 -40.99
CA THR A 350 25.93 49.71 -42.29
C THR A 350 26.20 48.79 -43.47
N GLN A 351 27.15 47.85 -43.36
CA GLN A 351 27.38 46.83 -44.39
C GLN A 351 26.16 45.91 -44.56
N GLN A 352 25.56 45.44 -43.46
CA GLN A 352 24.38 44.57 -43.50
C GLN A 352 23.16 45.28 -44.10
N LEU A 353 22.96 46.55 -43.76
CA LEU A 353 21.85 47.33 -44.32
C LEU A 353 22.06 47.65 -45.81
N ASN A 354 23.31 47.94 -46.23
CA ASN A 354 23.66 48.07 -47.66
C ASN A 354 23.42 46.76 -48.43
N GLN A 355 23.74 45.60 -47.85
CA GLN A 355 23.46 44.29 -48.45
C GLN A 355 21.96 44.00 -48.58
N GLN A 356 21.13 44.59 -47.72
CA GLN A 356 19.66 44.48 -47.77
C GLN A 356 19.02 45.46 -48.77
N GLY A 357 19.83 46.24 -49.49
CA GLY A 357 19.40 47.14 -50.57
C GLY A 357 19.08 48.56 -50.13
N PHE A 358 19.42 48.95 -48.90
CA PHE A 358 19.31 50.33 -48.42
C PHE A 358 20.55 51.14 -48.75
N GLN A 359 20.41 52.43 -49.03
CA GLN A 359 21.58 53.33 -49.10
C GLN A 359 21.85 53.88 -47.70
N VAL A 360 22.92 53.41 -47.07
CA VAL A 360 23.27 53.80 -45.70
C VAL A 360 24.53 54.65 -45.66
N GLU A 361 24.39 55.88 -45.17
CA GLU A 361 25.49 56.80 -44.88
C GLU A 361 25.76 56.81 -43.38
N LEU A 362 26.99 56.42 -43.00
CA LEU A 362 27.48 56.56 -41.63
C LEU A 362 28.12 57.94 -41.47
N GLY A 363 27.48 58.79 -40.67
CA GLY A 363 28.01 60.09 -40.27
C GLY A 363 29.06 59.98 -39.16
N ASN A 364 29.31 61.10 -38.47
CA ASN A 364 30.33 61.17 -37.44
C ASN A 364 30.10 60.15 -36.31
N ILE A 365 31.13 59.37 -36.01
CA ILE A 365 31.17 58.44 -34.87
C ILE A 365 31.87 59.13 -33.70
N GLN A 366 31.17 59.25 -32.57
CA GLN A 366 31.73 59.74 -31.32
C GLN A 366 31.93 58.56 -30.37
N PRO A 367 33.18 58.23 -30.00
CA PRO A 367 33.44 57.23 -28.97
C PRO A 367 32.99 57.77 -27.61
N THR A 368 32.31 56.93 -26.83
CA THR A 368 31.82 57.24 -25.47
C THR A 368 32.32 56.19 -24.48
N THR A 369 32.38 56.52 -23.19
CA THR A 369 32.76 55.59 -22.11
C THR A 369 31.71 54.47 -21.98
N GLY A 370 31.89 53.41 -22.77
CA GLY A 370 30.97 52.26 -22.84
C GLY A 370 30.42 51.94 -24.24
N GLY A 371 30.93 52.56 -25.30
CA GLY A 371 30.55 52.23 -26.67
C GLY A 371 30.80 53.34 -27.69
N ALA A 372 30.13 53.29 -28.83
CA ALA A 372 30.18 54.33 -29.87
C ALA A 372 28.78 54.84 -30.17
N ILE A 373 28.65 56.16 -30.32
CA ILE A 373 27.44 56.80 -30.83
C ILE A 373 27.70 57.24 -32.26
N GLY A 374 26.91 56.75 -33.21
CA GLY A 374 27.01 57.11 -34.63
C GLY A 374 25.70 57.70 -35.14
N MET A 375 25.81 58.71 -35.99
CA MET A 375 24.68 59.20 -36.79
C MET A 375 24.59 58.35 -38.05
N VAL A 376 23.44 57.75 -38.31
CA VAL A 376 23.22 56.89 -39.48
C VAL A 376 22.04 57.41 -40.27
N LYS A 377 22.25 57.67 -41.55
CA LYS A 377 21.19 58.06 -42.48
C LYS A 377 20.91 56.88 -43.41
N ILE A 378 19.65 56.49 -43.51
CA ILE A 378 19.19 55.37 -44.34
C ILE A 378 18.18 55.90 -45.36
N GLN A 379 18.42 55.61 -46.64
CA GLN A 379 17.55 55.94 -47.77
C GLN A 379 17.07 54.69 -48.50
#